data_AF-A0A1V9VCN9-F1
#
_entry.id   AF-A0A1V9VCN9-F1
#
_cell.length_a   1.000
_cell.length_b   1.000
_cell.length_c   1.000
_cell.angle_alpha   90.00
_cell.angle_beta   90.00
_cell.angle_gamma   90.00
#
_symmetry.space_group_name_H-M   'P 1'
#
loop_
_entity.id
_entity.type
_entity.pdbx_description
1 polymer ?
#
loop_
_entity_poly.entity_id
_entity_poly.type
_entity_poly.pdbx_seq_one_letter_code
_entity_poly.pdbx_strand_id
1 'polypeptide(L)'
;MEKIYVNIDYTNVGELFFEKDKNQYGFNYLKNYKPISLIMPYKNSSYIWKYKLHPIFDMNMPEGYLFELFKKYLTKEYGYIDDFLVFSHICSNIQSRLTYKSEFEKKEFFSFDLNEVMQNDTQETFYKIVTTFLSKNAISGIQPKSLAIL
;
A
#
# COMPACT_ATOMS: atom_id res chain seq x y z
N MET A 1 14.48 7.31 -0.52
CA MET A 1 13.14 6.87 -0.11
C MET A 1 13.02 7.09 1.37
N GLU A 2 12.03 7.88 1.77
CA GLU A 2 11.74 8.11 3.17
C GLU A 2 11.18 6.85 3.86
N LYS A 3 11.21 6.85 5.19
CA LYS A 3 10.61 5.78 5.99
C LYS A 3 9.08 5.88 5.90
N ILE A 4 8.41 4.74 6.03
CA ILE A 4 6.96 4.68 6.14
C ILE A 4 6.60 4.58 7.62
N TYR A 5 5.87 5.55 8.13
CA TYR A 5 5.37 5.51 9.50
C TYR A 5 4.14 4.62 9.59
N VAL A 6 4.09 3.76 10.60
CA VAL A 6 3.02 2.80 10.84
C VAL A 6 2.27 3.24 12.09
N ASN A 7 0.95 3.40 11.97
CA ASN A 7 0.08 3.83 13.06
C ASN A 7 -0.93 2.75 13.43
N ILE A 8 -1.28 2.70 14.72
CA ILE A 8 -2.43 1.96 15.26
C ILE A 8 -3.31 2.99 15.96
N ASP A 9 -4.60 3.07 15.63
CA ASP A 9 -5.55 4.00 16.26
C ASP A 9 -5.01 5.46 16.24
N TYR A 10 -4.53 5.93 15.08
CA TYR A 10 -3.88 7.26 14.87
C TYR A 10 -2.58 7.51 15.65
N THR A 11 -2.09 6.51 16.38
CA THR A 11 -0.85 6.60 17.15
C THR A 11 0.29 6.02 16.34
N ASN A 12 1.33 6.80 16.02
CA ASN A 12 2.53 6.30 15.33
C ASN A 12 3.29 5.31 16.23
N VAL A 13 3.28 4.03 15.90
CA VAL A 13 3.87 2.94 16.71
C VAL A 13 5.24 2.50 16.21
N GLY A 14 5.60 2.82 14.97
CA GLY A 14 6.81 2.31 14.38
C GLY A 14 7.11 2.87 12.99
N GLU A 15 8.28 2.52 12.49
CA GLU A 15 8.77 2.92 11.18
C GLU A 15 9.22 1.69 10.39
N LEU A 16 8.74 1.61 9.14
CA LEU A 16 9.15 0.64 8.15
C LEU A 16 10.17 1.32 7.21
N PHE A 17 11.27 0.64 6.92
CA PHE A 17 12.35 1.16 6.10
C PHE A 17 12.94 0.08 5.18
N PHE A 18 13.65 0.52 4.15
CA PHE A 18 14.35 -0.35 3.21
C PHE A 18 15.82 0.04 3.10
N GLU A 19 16.71 -0.91 3.36
CA GLU A 19 18.15 -0.78 3.19
C GLU A 19 18.55 -1.35 1.82
N LYS A 20 18.59 -0.49 0.80
CA LYS A 20 18.84 -0.86 -0.60
C LYS A 20 20.15 -1.63 -0.79
N ASP A 21 21.24 -1.19 -0.16
CA ASP A 21 22.58 -1.79 -0.31
C ASP A 21 22.65 -3.24 0.17
N LYS A 22 21.82 -3.61 1.15
CA LYS A 22 21.72 -4.96 1.70
C LYS A 22 20.52 -5.74 1.17
N ASN A 23 19.69 -5.09 0.36
CA ASN A 23 18.40 -5.58 -0.11
C ASN A 23 17.56 -6.19 1.04
N GLN A 24 17.38 -5.42 2.12
CA GLN A 24 16.63 -5.85 3.29
C GLN A 24 15.63 -4.79 3.74
N TYR A 25 14.51 -5.27 4.22
CA TYR A 25 13.42 -4.49 4.77
C TYR A 25 13.50 -4.59 6.29
N GLY A 26 13.23 -3.47 6.96
CA GLY A 26 13.30 -3.42 8.41
C GLY A 26 12.14 -2.67 9.02
N PHE A 27 11.80 -3.06 10.25
CA PHE A 27 10.80 -2.37 11.04
C PHE A 27 11.30 -2.13 12.47
N ASN A 28 11.18 -0.88 12.92
CA ASN A 28 11.45 -0.50 14.30
C ASN A 28 10.15 -0.10 15.00
N TYR A 29 9.91 -0.66 16.17
CA TYR A 29 8.94 -0.09 17.09
C TYR A 29 9.51 1.19 17.71
N LEU A 30 8.73 2.27 17.70
CA LEU A 30 9.11 3.54 18.33
C LEU A 30 8.62 3.64 19.78
N LYS A 31 7.73 2.73 20.20
CA LYS A 31 7.21 2.65 21.57
C LYS A 31 6.75 1.23 21.89
N ASN A 32 6.76 0.90 23.18
CA ASN A 32 6.12 -0.31 23.69
C ASN A 32 4.60 -0.15 23.60
N TYR A 33 3.98 -0.75 22.58
CA TYR A 33 2.56 -0.62 22.29
C TYR A 33 1.99 -1.94 21.77
N LYS A 34 0.70 -1.92 21.41
CA LYS A 34 0.01 -3.06 20.80
C LYS A 34 0.83 -3.60 19.60
N PRO A 35 1.02 -4.92 19.47
CA PRO A 35 1.76 -5.48 18.35
C PRO A 35 1.06 -5.22 17.01
N ILE A 36 1.83 -5.01 15.94
CA ILE A 36 1.32 -4.87 14.57
C ILE A 36 0.98 -6.23 13.95
N SER A 37 1.63 -7.31 14.41
CA SER A 37 1.45 -8.68 13.93
C SER A 37 1.70 -9.67 15.07
N LEU A 38 1.05 -10.83 15.02
CA LEU A 38 1.26 -11.92 15.99
C LEU A 38 2.71 -12.41 16.03
N ILE A 39 3.41 -12.35 14.90
CA ILE A 39 4.82 -12.76 14.77
C ILE A 39 5.80 -11.58 14.88
N MET A 40 5.31 -10.38 15.21
CA MET A 40 6.13 -9.21 15.49
C MET A 40 5.68 -8.56 16.80
N PRO A 41 5.86 -9.20 17.96
CA PRO A 41 5.65 -8.54 19.25
C PRO A 41 6.55 -7.30 19.40
N TYR A 42 6.31 -6.46 20.41
CA TYR A 42 7.23 -5.36 20.68
C TYR A 42 8.62 -5.88 21.09
N LYS A 43 9.67 -5.30 20.51
CA LYS A 43 11.05 -5.42 20.97
C LYS A 43 11.82 -4.13 20.67
N ASN A 44 12.87 -3.86 21.44
CA ASN A 44 13.71 -2.66 21.29
C ASN A 44 14.80 -2.79 20.21
N SER A 45 14.70 -3.79 19.35
CA SER A 45 15.62 -4.02 18.22
C SER A 45 14.84 -4.06 16.91
N SER A 46 15.54 -3.88 15.80
CA SER A 46 14.93 -3.97 14.48
C SER A 46 14.47 -5.39 14.20
N TYR A 47 13.29 -5.50 13.60
CA TYR A 47 12.97 -6.67 12.82
C TYR A 47 13.51 -6.50 11.40
N ILE A 48 14.15 -7.53 10.84
CA ILE A 48 14.80 -7.48 9.53
C ILE A 48 14.36 -8.68 8.70
N TRP A 49 14.00 -8.41 7.44
CA TRP A 49 13.70 -9.43 6.43
C TRP A 49 14.48 -9.16 5.16
N LYS A 50 15.14 -10.19 4.65
CA LYS A 50 15.91 -10.09 3.41
C LYS A 50 14.99 -10.30 2.20
N TYR A 51 15.25 -9.54 1.15
CA TYR A 51 14.66 -9.68 -0.19
C TYR A 51 13.16 -9.40 -0.34
N LYS A 52 12.38 -9.43 0.74
CA LYS A 52 10.93 -9.20 0.69
C LYS A 52 10.40 -8.44 1.90
N LEU A 53 9.28 -7.75 1.70
CA LEU A 53 8.49 -7.16 2.78
C LEU A 53 8.01 -8.23 3.76
N HIS A 54 7.83 -7.83 5.02
CA HIS A 54 7.18 -8.71 5.99
C HIS A 54 5.71 -8.94 5.60
N PRO A 55 5.15 -10.16 5.81
CA PRO A 55 3.77 -10.47 5.42
C PRO A 55 2.71 -9.49 5.91
N ILE A 56 2.90 -8.84 7.08
CA ILE A 56 1.95 -7.83 7.59
C ILE A 56 1.81 -6.59 6.68
N PHE A 57 2.87 -6.26 5.92
CA PHE A 57 2.86 -5.15 4.98
C PHE A 57 2.47 -5.66 3.59
N ASP A 58 3.09 -6.77 3.19
CA ASP A 58 2.88 -7.41 1.89
C ASP A 58 1.42 -7.84 1.66
N MET A 59 0.71 -8.26 2.70
CA MET A 59 -0.72 -8.62 2.60
C MET A 59 -1.65 -7.45 2.24
N ASN A 60 -1.16 -6.21 2.26
CA ASN A 60 -1.91 -5.04 1.79
C ASN A 60 -1.57 -4.70 0.32
N MET A 61 -0.60 -5.38 -0.28
CA MET A 61 -0.27 -5.21 -1.69
C MET A 61 -1.37 -5.81 -2.55
N PRO A 62 -1.80 -5.13 -3.61
CA PRO A 62 -2.66 -5.72 -4.63
C PRO A 62 -1.96 -6.85 -5.38
N GLU A 63 -2.74 -7.68 -6.06
CA GLU A 63 -2.23 -8.77 -6.89
C GLU A 63 -2.86 -8.74 -8.29
N GLY A 64 -2.36 -9.58 -9.18
CA GLY A 64 -2.95 -9.80 -10.51
C GLY A 64 -2.68 -8.70 -11.53
N TYR A 65 -3.47 -8.68 -12.60
CA TYR A 65 -3.19 -7.90 -13.81
C TYR A 65 -3.11 -6.39 -13.56
N LEU A 66 -4.04 -5.82 -12.77
CA LEU A 66 -4.04 -4.39 -12.49
C LEU A 66 -2.81 -3.98 -11.67
N PHE A 67 -2.37 -4.82 -10.75
CA PHE A 67 -1.13 -4.58 -10.01
C PHE A 67 0.10 -4.60 -10.93
N GLU A 68 0.18 -5.52 -11.88
CA GLU A 68 1.25 -5.53 -12.89
C GLU A 68 1.24 -4.28 -13.77
N LEU A 69 0.05 -3.77 -14.13
CA LEU A 69 -0.07 -2.52 -14.88
C LEU A 69 0.38 -1.32 -14.04
N PHE A 70 0.05 -1.29 -12.76
CA PHE A 70 0.52 -0.27 -11.81
C PHE A 70 2.04 -0.27 -11.69
N LYS A 71 2.65 -1.45 -11.52
CA LYS A 71 4.10 -1.59 -11.48
C LYS A 71 4.75 -1.08 -12.76
N LYS A 72 4.22 -1.42 -13.93
CA LYS A 72 4.73 -0.91 -15.21
C LYS A 72 4.63 0.61 -15.31
N TYR A 73 3.57 1.22 -14.80
CA TYR A 73 3.42 2.67 -14.74
C TYR A 73 4.51 3.30 -13.86
N LEU A 74 4.69 2.81 -12.64
CA LEU A 74 5.74 3.28 -11.72
C LEU A 74 7.14 3.05 -12.29
N THR A 75 7.43 1.91 -12.93
CA THR A 75 8.73 1.68 -13.58
C THR A 75 9.04 2.73 -14.64
N LYS A 76 8.04 3.20 -15.40
CA LYS A 76 8.25 4.28 -16.38
C LYS A 76 8.56 5.62 -15.73
N GLU A 77 7.99 5.89 -14.56
CA GLU A 77 8.16 7.16 -13.83
C GLU A 77 9.50 7.21 -13.07
N TYR A 78 9.88 6.11 -12.39
CA TYR A 78 11.03 6.07 -11.49
C TYR A 78 12.26 5.34 -12.05
N GLY A 79 12.14 4.67 -13.21
CA GLY A 79 13.22 3.93 -13.88
C GLY A 79 13.61 2.60 -13.23
N TYR A 80 13.27 2.40 -11.95
CA TYR A 80 13.38 1.13 -11.23
C TYR A 80 12.16 0.95 -10.34
N ILE A 81 11.90 -0.28 -9.90
CA ILE A 81 10.80 -0.57 -8.99
C ILE A 81 11.20 -1.67 -8.01
N ASP A 82 10.89 -1.43 -6.74
CA ASP A 82 10.99 -2.41 -5.67
C ASP A 82 9.70 -2.38 -4.84
N ASP A 83 9.46 -3.42 -4.05
CA ASP A 83 8.21 -3.55 -3.30
C ASP A 83 8.04 -2.43 -2.27
N PHE A 84 9.15 -1.85 -1.77
CA PHE A 84 9.10 -0.71 -0.86
C PHE A 84 8.56 0.55 -1.56
N LEU A 85 9.03 0.84 -2.77
CA LEU A 85 8.52 1.93 -3.62
C LEU A 85 7.05 1.73 -3.92
N VAL A 86 6.68 0.54 -4.39
CA VAL A 86 5.28 0.24 -4.69
C VAL A 86 4.40 0.43 -3.45
N PHE A 87 4.82 -0.12 -2.30
CA PHE A 87 4.08 0.02 -1.05
C PHE A 87 4.00 1.47 -0.59
N SER A 88 5.09 2.24 -0.69
CA SER A 88 5.12 3.65 -0.31
C SER A 88 4.09 4.49 -1.07
N HIS A 89 3.84 4.19 -2.36
CA HIS A 89 2.85 4.89 -3.17
C HIS A 89 1.41 4.61 -2.76
N ILE A 90 1.10 3.40 -2.31
CA ILE A 90 -0.28 2.96 -2.07
C ILE A 90 -0.67 2.97 -0.59
N CYS A 91 0.30 2.91 0.32
CA CYS A 91 0.04 2.64 1.73
C CYS A 91 -0.73 3.76 2.45
N SER A 92 -0.57 5.01 2.03
CA SER A 92 -1.29 6.17 2.58
C SER A 92 -2.82 6.08 2.40
N ASN A 93 -3.30 5.25 1.47
CA ASN A 93 -4.71 5.02 1.22
C ASN A 93 -5.30 3.79 1.94
N ILE A 94 -4.47 2.97 2.61
CA ILE A 94 -4.95 1.82 3.38
C ILE A 94 -5.75 2.30 4.59
N GLN A 95 -6.99 1.80 4.71
CA GLN A 95 -7.85 2.02 5.87
C GLN A 95 -8.08 0.70 6.59
N SER A 96 -7.24 0.40 7.58
CA SER A 96 -7.36 -0.79 8.42
C SER A 96 -6.98 -0.46 9.86
N ARG A 97 -6.86 -1.48 10.74
CA ARG A 97 -6.25 -1.31 12.07
C ARG A 97 -4.87 -0.65 11.97
N LEU A 98 -4.08 -1.04 10.96
CA LEU A 98 -2.83 -0.39 10.62
C LEU A 98 -3.10 0.67 9.56
N THR A 99 -2.62 1.88 9.80
CA THR A 99 -2.58 2.95 8.79
C THR A 99 -1.15 3.38 8.60
N TYR A 100 -0.86 3.91 7.42
CA TYR A 100 0.51 4.21 7.01
C TYR A 100 0.62 5.65 6.57
N LYS A 101 1.81 6.22 6.74
CA LYS A 101 2.17 7.53 6.19
C LYS A 101 3.54 7.41 5.54
N SER A 102 3.59 7.60 4.23
CA SER A 102 4.82 7.70 3.45
C SER A 102 5.07 9.15 3.02
N GLU A 103 6.11 9.35 2.19
CA GLU A 103 6.36 10.60 1.45
C GLU A 103 5.25 10.93 0.44
N PHE A 104 4.43 9.95 0.05
CA PHE A 104 3.31 10.14 -0.87
C PHE A 104 2.03 10.48 -0.11
N GLU A 105 1.41 11.58 -0.49
CA GLU A 105 0.17 12.06 0.11
C GLU A 105 -0.99 11.09 -0.12
N LYS A 106 -1.89 11.01 0.88
CA LYS A 106 -3.14 10.28 0.76
C LYS A 106 -3.98 10.93 -0.34
N LYS A 107 -4.33 10.15 -1.36
CA LYS A 107 -5.18 10.62 -2.44
C LYS A 107 -6.66 10.53 -2.02
N GLU A 108 -7.45 11.54 -2.34
CA GLU A 108 -8.90 11.51 -2.08
C GLU A 108 -9.58 10.42 -2.91
N PHE A 109 -10.67 9.83 -2.45
CA PHE A 109 -11.45 8.88 -3.26
C PHE A 109 -12.27 9.63 -4.31
N PHE A 110 -12.36 9.09 -5.53
CA PHE A 110 -13.32 9.64 -6.51
C PHE A 110 -14.73 9.23 -6.10
N SER A 111 -15.68 10.16 -6.27
CA SER A 111 -17.10 9.84 -6.23
C SER A 111 -17.51 9.16 -7.53
N PHE A 112 -18.27 8.08 -7.43
CA PHE A 112 -18.89 7.41 -8.56
C PHE A 112 -20.40 7.46 -8.42
N ASP A 113 -21.10 7.79 -9.51
CA ASP A 113 -22.53 7.54 -9.58
C ASP A 113 -22.75 6.06 -9.86
N LEU A 114 -23.40 5.36 -8.94
CA LEU A 114 -23.71 3.94 -9.09
C LEU A 114 -24.58 3.70 -10.33
N ASN A 115 -25.50 4.61 -10.67
CA ASN A 115 -26.32 4.49 -11.86
C ASN A 115 -25.48 4.60 -13.14
N GLU A 116 -24.49 5.51 -13.18
CA GLU A 116 -23.55 5.63 -14.30
C GLU A 116 -22.80 4.32 -14.51
N VAL A 117 -22.28 3.72 -13.43
CA VAL A 117 -21.55 2.45 -13.47
C VAL A 117 -22.45 1.29 -13.90
N MET A 118 -23.69 1.24 -13.40
CA MET A 118 -24.62 0.16 -13.73
C MET A 118 -25.18 0.24 -15.16
N GLN A 119 -25.36 1.45 -15.69
CA GLN A 119 -25.97 1.66 -17.01
C GLN A 119 -24.94 1.68 -18.14
N ASN A 120 -23.68 2.02 -17.84
CA ASN A 120 -22.63 2.16 -18.85
C ASN A 120 -21.52 1.12 -18.65
N ASP A 121 -21.77 -0.14 -19.03
CA ASP A 121 -20.75 -1.18 -19.12
C ASP A 121 -19.92 -1.03 -20.41
N THR A 122 -19.19 0.10 -20.48
CA THR A 122 -18.33 0.44 -21.62
C THR A 122 -16.85 0.31 -21.25
N GLN A 123 -16.01 0.22 -22.27
CA GLN A 123 -14.56 0.20 -22.08
C GLN A 123 -14.05 1.48 -21.37
N GLU A 124 -14.72 2.62 -21.58
CA GLU A 124 -14.41 3.90 -20.93
C GLU A 124 -14.72 3.86 -19.43
N THR A 125 -15.89 3.33 -19.04
CA THR A 125 -16.25 3.12 -17.64
C THR A 125 -15.28 2.15 -16.96
N PHE A 126 -14.92 1.06 -17.65
CA PHE A 126 -13.88 0.14 -17.17
C PHE A 126 -12.55 0.85 -16.95
N TYR A 127 -12.08 1.66 -17.91
CA TYR A 127 -10.87 2.46 -17.75
C TYR A 127 -10.96 3.45 -16.59
N LYS A 128 -12.11 4.10 -16.38
CA LYS A 128 -12.34 5.02 -15.25
C LYS A 128 -12.24 4.29 -13.90
N ILE A 129 -12.82 3.10 -13.79
CA ILE A 129 -12.75 2.26 -12.58
C ILE A 129 -11.33 1.74 -12.37
N VAL A 130 -10.66 1.28 -13.42
CA VAL A 130 -9.28 0.78 -13.37
C VAL A 130 -8.29 1.89 -13.03
N THR A 131 -8.39 3.06 -13.64
CA THR A 131 -7.51 4.20 -13.32
C THR A 131 -7.72 4.68 -11.90
N THR A 132 -8.95 4.63 -11.40
CA THR A 132 -9.25 4.84 -9.97
C THR A 132 -8.58 3.77 -9.11
N PHE A 133 -8.64 2.50 -9.52
CA PHE A 133 -7.93 1.43 -8.85
C PHE A 133 -6.43 1.65 -8.75
N LEU A 134 -5.78 1.87 -9.89
CA LEU A 134 -4.35 2.05 -10.02
C LEU A 134 -3.84 3.26 -9.22
N SER A 135 -4.67 4.29 -9.05
CA SER A 135 -4.27 5.50 -8.34
C SER A 135 -4.46 5.44 -6.82
N LYS A 136 -5.31 4.55 -6.29
CA LYS A 136 -5.88 4.71 -4.92
C LYS A 136 -6.06 3.43 -4.10
N ASN A 137 -6.08 2.23 -4.69
CA ASN A 137 -6.51 1.02 -3.96
C ASN A 137 -5.36 0.12 -3.54
N ALA A 138 -5.07 0.13 -2.25
CA ALA A 138 -4.32 -0.92 -1.57
C ALA A 138 -5.31 -1.97 -1.03
N ILE A 139 -5.97 -2.67 -1.95
CA ILE A 139 -6.85 -3.80 -1.64
C ILE A 139 -6.19 -5.06 -2.20
N SER A 140 -5.91 -6.02 -1.33
CA SER A 140 -5.23 -7.26 -1.71
C SER A 140 -6.13 -8.24 -2.46
N GLY A 141 -5.50 -9.23 -3.10
CA GLY A 141 -6.16 -10.31 -3.83
C GLY A 141 -6.21 -10.10 -5.36
N ILE A 142 -6.47 -11.20 -6.07
CA ILE A 142 -6.28 -11.30 -7.52
C ILE A 142 -7.37 -10.65 -8.38
N GLN A 143 -8.58 -10.49 -7.83
CA GLN A 143 -9.72 -9.96 -8.57
C GLN A 143 -9.62 -8.43 -8.70
N PRO A 144 -9.86 -7.86 -9.90
CA PRO A 144 -9.99 -6.41 -10.09
C PRO A 144 -11.13 -5.84 -9.24
N LYS A 145 -10.81 -5.00 -8.24
CA LYS A 145 -11.82 -4.42 -7.32
C LYS A 145 -11.41 -3.05 -6.83
N SER A 146 -12.34 -2.10 -6.78
CA SER A 146 -12.07 -0.72 -6.34
C SER A 146 -12.95 -0.32 -5.16
N LEU A 147 -12.44 0.53 -4.27
CA LEU A 147 -13.26 1.32 -3.35
C LEU A 147 -13.62 2.65 -4.01
N ALA A 148 -14.83 3.12 -3.73
CA ALA A 148 -15.39 4.36 -4.25
C ALA A 148 -16.32 4.96 -3.19
N ILE A 149 -16.49 6.28 -3.23
CA ILE A 149 -17.59 6.95 -2.53
C ILE A 149 -18.78 6.95 -3.49
N LEU A 150 -19.94 6.53 -2.99
CA LEU A 150 -21.22 6.57 -3.71
C LEU A 150 -21.97 7.86 -3.39
#